data_AF-A0A738TZB1-F1
#
_entry.id   AF-A0A738TZB1-F1
#
_cell.length_a   1.000
_cell.length_b   1.000
_cell.length_c   1.000
_cell.angle_alpha   90.00
_cell.angle_beta   90.00
_cell.angle_gamma   90.00
#
_symmetry.space_group_name_H-M   'P 1'
#
loop_
_entity.id
_entity.type
_entity.pdbx_description
1 polymer ?
#
loop_
_entity_poly.entity_id
_entity_poly.type
_entity_poly.pdbx_seq_one_letter_code
_entity_poly.pdbx_strand_id
1 'polypeptide(L)'
;NHEMYATYQNSSSSKHDMNHDLGITGVAFDSQLTWQARGQIEDKSKNQKATFLNASWRGTYGEIGANYSHNEINRDIGMNVSGGVIAHSSGITFGQSISDTAALVEAKGVSGAKVLGLPGVRTDFRGYTISSYLTPYMNNFISIDPTTLPINTDIRQTDIQVVPTEGAIVKAVYKTSVGTNALIRITRTNGKPLALSTVLSLKN
;
A
#
# COMPACT_ATOMS: atom_id res chain seq x y z
N ASN A 1 -13.95 -4.35 -1.79
CA ASN A 1 -14.03 -5.74 -2.23
C ASN A 1 -13.36 -6.65 -1.23
N HIS A 2 -14.00 -7.77 -0.93
CA HIS A 2 -13.45 -8.86 -0.13
C HIS A 2 -13.40 -10.07 -1.05
N GLU A 3 -12.21 -10.60 -1.30
CA GLU A 3 -12.05 -11.79 -2.13
C GLU A 3 -11.63 -12.93 -1.22
N MET A 4 -12.26 -14.09 -1.41
CA MET A 4 -12.03 -15.28 -0.61
C MET A 4 -11.95 -16.49 -1.54
N TYR A 5 -10.98 -17.35 -1.27
CA TYR A 5 -10.74 -18.56 -2.05
C TYR A 5 -10.63 -19.75 -1.10
N ALA A 6 -11.21 -20.87 -1.50
CA ALA A 6 -11.06 -22.16 -0.84
C ALA A 6 -10.22 -23.08 -1.72
N THR A 7 -9.33 -23.83 -1.10
CA THR A 7 -8.38 -24.72 -1.77
C THR A 7 -8.40 -26.09 -1.09
N TYR A 8 -8.32 -27.14 -1.89
CA TYR A 8 -8.13 -28.51 -1.45
C TYR A 8 -7.04 -29.15 -2.30
N GLN A 9 -6.07 -29.78 -1.64
CA GLN A 9 -4.98 -30.48 -2.28
C GLN A 9 -4.77 -31.85 -1.62
N ASN A 10 -4.53 -32.87 -2.44
CA ASN A 10 -4.14 -34.19 -1.99
C ASN A 10 -2.76 -34.54 -2.55
N SER A 11 -1.89 -35.06 -1.70
CA SER A 11 -0.53 -35.46 -2.07
C SER A 11 -0.23 -36.85 -1.51
N SER A 12 0.39 -37.71 -2.31
CA SER A 12 0.72 -39.08 -1.94
C SER A 12 2.21 -39.34 -2.13
N SER A 13 2.84 -39.97 -1.15
CA SER A 13 4.26 -40.33 -1.13
C SER A 13 4.46 -41.78 -1.57
N SER A 14 5.66 -42.11 -2.07
CA SER A 14 6.05 -43.47 -2.47
C SER A 14 5.97 -44.50 -1.34
N LYS A 15 5.89 -44.05 -0.07
CA LYS A 15 5.68 -44.88 1.13
C LYS A 15 4.21 -45.11 1.50
N HIS A 16 3.26 -44.78 0.63
CA HIS A 16 1.80 -44.78 0.90
C HIS A 16 1.32 -43.76 1.93
N ASP A 17 2.15 -42.80 2.33
CA ASP A 17 1.70 -41.68 3.17
C ASP A 17 0.82 -40.74 2.31
N MET A 18 -0.42 -40.51 2.73
CA MET A 18 -1.32 -39.54 2.09
C MET A 18 -1.42 -38.28 2.94
N ASN A 19 -1.39 -37.13 2.30
CA ASN A 19 -1.50 -35.84 2.96
C ASN A 19 -2.59 -35.00 2.29
N HIS A 20 -3.58 -34.62 3.09
CA HIS A 20 -4.74 -33.82 2.70
C HIS A 20 -4.60 -32.41 3.26
N ASP A 21 -4.57 -31.42 2.38
CA ASP A 21 -4.50 -30.00 2.71
C ASP A 21 -5.82 -29.31 2.34
N LEU A 22 -6.43 -28.62 3.30
CA LEU A 22 -7.62 -27.81 3.14
C LEU A 22 -7.29 -26.39 3.59
N GLY A 23 -7.55 -25.39 2.75
CA GLY A 23 -7.21 -24.00 3.07
C GLY A 23 -8.23 -22.99 2.59
N ILE A 24 -8.49 -21.97 3.40
CA ILE A 24 -9.26 -20.77 3.03
C ILE A 24 -8.33 -19.58 3.14
N THR A 25 -8.27 -18.76 2.09
CA THR A 25 -7.47 -17.53 2.04
C THR A 25 -8.38 -16.37 1.71
N GLY A 26 -8.14 -15.19 2.28
CA GLY A 26 -8.91 -13.99 1.96
C GLY A 26 -8.09 -12.70 1.98
N VAL A 27 -8.58 -11.71 1.24
CA VAL A 27 -8.05 -10.35 1.19
C VAL A 27 -9.15 -9.33 1.47
N ALA A 28 -8.83 -8.31 2.26
CA ALA A 28 -9.78 -7.31 2.74
C ALA A 28 -9.13 -5.92 2.86
N PHE A 29 -9.96 -4.90 3.07
CA PHE A 29 -9.51 -3.52 3.30
C PHE A 29 -8.62 -2.97 2.18
N ASP A 30 -9.05 -3.11 0.93
CA ASP A 30 -8.29 -2.63 -0.23
C ASP A 30 -6.90 -3.30 -0.30
N SER A 31 -6.91 -4.61 -0.11
CA SER A 31 -5.72 -5.47 -0.08
C SER A 31 -4.72 -5.14 1.03
N GLN A 32 -5.12 -4.43 2.09
CA GLN A 32 -4.28 -4.19 3.26
C GLN A 32 -4.24 -5.40 4.19
N LEU A 33 -5.36 -6.10 4.37
CA LEU A 33 -5.43 -7.31 5.18
C LEU A 33 -5.37 -8.53 4.26
N THR A 34 -4.44 -9.43 4.53
CA THR A 34 -4.47 -10.79 3.99
C THR A 34 -4.54 -11.78 5.14
N TRP A 35 -5.31 -12.84 4.99
CA TRP A 35 -5.44 -13.87 6.00
C TRP A 35 -5.62 -15.24 5.36
N GLN A 36 -5.19 -16.28 6.06
CA GLN A 36 -5.46 -17.66 5.66
C GLN A 36 -5.63 -18.57 6.87
N ALA A 37 -6.44 -19.59 6.68
CA ALA A 37 -6.65 -20.69 7.61
C ALA A 37 -6.48 -21.99 6.83
N ARG A 38 -5.58 -22.86 7.29
CA ARG A 38 -5.29 -24.16 6.67
C ARG A 38 -5.37 -25.27 7.70
N GLY A 39 -6.02 -26.36 7.36
CA GLY A 39 -5.97 -27.63 8.06
C GLY A 39 -5.26 -28.67 7.19
N GLN A 40 -4.38 -29.45 7.80
CA GLN A 40 -3.64 -30.52 7.15
C GLN A 40 -3.86 -31.82 7.93
N ILE A 41 -4.09 -32.92 7.21
CA ILE A 41 -4.23 -34.26 7.77
C ILE A 41 -3.25 -35.18 7.07
N GLU A 42 -2.29 -35.71 7.82
CA GLU A 42 -1.32 -36.68 7.33
C GLU A 42 -1.72 -38.09 7.79
N ASP A 43 -2.06 -38.93 6.82
CA ASP A 43 -2.48 -40.32 7.00
C ASP A 43 -1.23 -41.21 7.13
N LYS A 44 -0.67 -41.20 8.34
CA LYS A 44 0.44 -42.06 8.82
C LYS A 44 -0.08 -42.99 9.93
N SER A 45 0.77 -43.90 10.41
CA SER A 45 0.48 -44.82 11.54
C SER A 45 -0.12 -44.16 12.81
N LYS A 46 0.03 -42.84 12.97
CA LYS A 46 -0.68 -42.01 13.96
C LYS A 46 -1.15 -40.77 13.21
N ASN A 47 -2.41 -40.75 12.77
CA ASN A 47 -3.00 -39.67 11.96
C ASN A 47 -2.65 -38.29 12.54
N GLN A 48 -1.70 -37.57 11.93
CA GLN A 48 -1.27 -36.29 12.45
C GLN A 48 -2.11 -35.17 11.86
N LYS A 49 -2.60 -34.28 12.71
CA LYS A 49 -3.35 -33.09 12.30
C LYS A 49 -2.52 -31.86 12.54
N ALA A 50 -2.49 -30.97 11.57
CA ALA A 50 -1.92 -29.64 11.74
C ALA A 50 -2.94 -28.57 11.35
N THR A 51 -2.94 -27.46 12.09
CA THR A 51 -3.75 -26.28 11.81
C THR A 51 -2.83 -25.07 11.75
N PHE A 52 -2.98 -24.28 10.69
CA PHE A 52 -2.22 -23.07 10.46
C PHE A 52 -3.20 -21.91 10.27
N LEU A 53 -2.98 -20.83 11.01
CA LEU A 53 -3.66 -19.56 10.80
C LEU A 53 -2.58 -18.51 10.59
N ASN A 54 -2.77 -17.59 9.65
CA ASN A 54 -1.97 -16.38 9.60
C ASN A 54 -2.77 -15.23 9.05
N ALA A 55 -2.40 -14.04 9.52
CA ALA A 55 -2.94 -12.78 9.09
C ALA A 55 -1.79 -11.79 8.96
N SER A 56 -1.85 -10.94 7.95
CA SER A 56 -0.93 -9.81 7.79
C SER A 56 -1.68 -8.56 7.38
N TRP A 57 -1.25 -7.44 7.95
CA TRP A 57 -1.80 -6.12 7.72
C TRP A 57 -0.70 -5.19 7.19
N ARG A 58 -0.90 -4.67 5.99
CA ARG A 58 -0.06 -3.63 5.37
C ARG A 58 -0.61 -2.25 5.72
N GLY A 59 0.06 -1.58 6.66
CA GLY A 59 -0.27 -0.21 7.05
C GLY A 59 0.58 0.83 6.33
N THR A 60 0.34 2.10 6.67
CA THR A 60 1.09 3.24 6.12
C THR A 60 2.54 3.28 6.58
N TYR A 61 2.81 2.86 7.82
CA TYR A 61 4.13 2.97 8.46
C TYR A 61 4.86 1.63 8.59
N GLY A 62 4.37 0.58 7.94
CA GLY A 62 4.91 -0.77 8.10
C GLY A 62 3.86 -1.85 7.90
N GLU A 63 4.30 -3.08 8.08
CA GLU A 63 3.50 -4.28 8.00
C GLU A 63 3.59 -5.05 9.32
N ILE A 64 2.49 -5.63 9.73
CA ILE A 64 2.42 -6.50 10.90
C ILE A 64 1.78 -7.82 10.50
N GLY A 65 2.37 -8.93 10.93
CA GLY A 65 1.83 -10.26 10.73
C GLY A 65 1.73 -11.02 12.04
N ALA A 66 0.79 -11.95 12.07
CA ALA A 66 0.63 -12.91 13.14
C ALA A 66 0.37 -14.28 12.51
N ASN A 67 0.97 -15.31 13.09
CA ASN A 67 0.77 -16.69 12.67
C ASN A 67 0.59 -17.58 13.89
N TYR A 68 -0.19 -18.63 13.71
CA TYR A 68 -0.46 -19.65 14.70
C TYR A 68 -0.39 -21.00 14.01
N SER A 69 0.42 -21.90 14.55
CA SER A 69 0.49 -23.27 14.08
C SER A 69 0.35 -24.23 15.24
N HIS A 70 -0.49 -25.24 15.06
CA HIS A 70 -0.68 -26.29 16.04
C HIS A 70 -0.63 -27.64 15.34
N ASN A 71 0.22 -28.53 15.84
CA ASN A 71 0.24 -29.94 15.47
C ASN A 71 0.17 -30.80 16.74
N GLU A 72 0.22 -32.12 16.61
CA GLU A 72 0.09 -33.03 17.76
C GLU A 72 1.20 -32.91 18.82
N ILE A 73 2.33 -32.30 18.48
CA ILE A 73 3.54 -32.27 19.31
C ILE A 73 3.80 -30.85 19.85
N ASN A 74 3.54 -29.83 19.03
CA ASN A 74 3.91 -28.44 19.26
C ASN A 74 2.74 -27.49 19.01
N ARG A 75 2.83 -26.33 19.64
CA ARG A 75 1.96 -25.19 19.39
C ARG A 75 2.81 -23.93 19.37
N ASP A 76 2.88 -23.30 18.22
CA ASP A 76 3.68 -22.11 17.98
C ASP A 76 2.76 -20.92 17.69
N ILE A 77 3.10 -19.78 18.28
CA ILE A 77 2.50 -18.50 17.98
C ILE A 77 3.62 -17.53 17.62
N GLY A 78 3.48 -16.86 16.49
CA GLY A 78 4.45 -15.91 15.98
C GLY A 78 3.78 -14.58 15.68
N MET A 79 4.57 -13.52 15.84
CA MET A 79 4.23 -12.18 15.40
C MET A 79 5.46 -11.58 14.72
N ASN A 80 5.25 -10.87 13.62
CA ASN A 80 6.31 -10.18 12.90
C ASN A 80 5.90 -8.75 12.63
N VAL A 81 6.86 -7.83 12.71
CA VAL A 81 6.69 -6.43 12.32
C VAL A 81 7.83 -6.08 11.38
N SER A 82 7.51 -5.48 10.25
CA SER A 82 8.49 -5.05 9.25
C SER A 82 8.14 -3.67 8.73
N GLY A 83 9.14 -2.88 8.39
CA GLY A 83 8.94 -1.52 7.92
C GLY A 83 10.25 -0.93 7.43
N GLY A 84 10.15 0.26 6.84
CA GLY A 84 11.26 1.01 6.31
C GLY A 84 11.37 2.38 6.94
N VAL A 85 12.60 2.90 7.00
CA VAL A 85 12.89 4.25 7.45
C VAL A 85 13.86 4.92 6.48
N ILE A 86 13.54 6.15 6.07
CA ILE A 86 14.42 6.99 5.25
C ILE A 86 14.71 8.28 6.01
N ALA A 87 15.99 8.53 6.25
CA ALA A 87 16.47 9.83 6.71
C ALA A 87 16.80 10.71 5.49
N HIS A 88 16.22 11.90 5.43
CA HIS A 88 16.39 12.84 4.32
C HIS A 88 16.47 14.29 4.82
N SER A 89 16.72 15.22 3.92
CA SER A 89 16.88 16.66 4.20
C SER A 89 15.71 17.33 4.93
N SER A 90 14.56 16.66 5.02
CA SER A 90 13.33 17.19 5.65
C SER A 90 12.88 16.36 6.85
N GLY A 91 13.74 15.46 7.34
CA GLY A 91 13.52 14.66 8.54
C GLY A 91 13.59 13.15 8.26
N ILE A 92 12.90 12.38 9.11
CA ILE A 92 12.81 10.93 9.02
C ILE A 92 11.40 10.57 8.55
N THR A 93 11.28 9.72 7.53
CA THR A 93 10.00 9.19 7.04
C THR A 93 9.96 7.69 7.28
N PHE A 94 8.85 7.20 7.84
CA PHE A 94 8.58 5.77 8.02
C PHE A 94 7.64 5.29 6.92
N GLY A 95 7.75 4.01 6.57
CA GLY A 95 6.92 3.40 5.55
C GLY A 95 6.96 1.88 5.64
N GLN A 96 6.37 1.23 4.63
CA GLN A 96 6.50 -0.20 4.43
C GLN A 96 7.97 -0.58 4.16
N SER A 97 8.29 -1.86 4.27
CA SER A 97 9.64 -2.40 4.03
C SER A 97 10.20 -1.89 2.71
N ILE A 98 11.43 -1.38 2.71
CA ILE A 98 12.08 -0.78 1.54
C ILE A 98 12.80 -1.89 0.76
N SER A 99 12.54 -1.99 -0.54
CA SER A 99 13.36 -2.81 -1.45
C SER A 99 14.65 -2.06 -1.83
N ASP A 100 15.51 -2.65 -2.65
CA ASP A 100 16.80 -2.05 -3.03
C ASP A 100 16.66 -0.68 -3.70
N THR A 101 15.57 -0.46 -4.44
CA THR A 101 15.31 0.80 -5.16
C THR A 101 13.93 1.34 -4.81
N ALA A 102 13.88 2.60 -4.36
CA ALA A 102 12.67 3.18 -3.79
C ALA A 102 12.54 4.68 -4.13
N ALA A 103 11.34 5.23 -3.91
CA ALA A 103 11.12 6.67 -3.97
C ALA A 103 10.63 7.23 -2.63
N LEU A 104 11.21 8.37 -2.25
CA LEU A 104 10.64 9.26 -1.25
C LEU A 104 9.63 10.19 -1.92
N VAL A 105 8.36 10.01 -1.60
CA VAL A 105 7.27 10.87 -2.05
C VAL A 105 7.19 12.09 -1.14
N GLU A 106 7.19 13.28 -1.74
CA GLU A 106 7.06 14.57 -1.06
C GLU A 106 5.84 15.31 -1.63
N ALA A 107 4.75 15.34 -0.86
CA ALA A 107 3.51 16.07 -1.12
C ALA A 107 3.19 16.97 0.08
N LYS A 108 3.99 18.03 0.26
CA LYS A 108 3.96 18.88 1.46
C LYS A 108 2.55 19.37 1.79
N GLY A 109 2.16 19.23 3.07
CA GLY A 109 0.87 19.71 3.55
C GLY A 109 -0.34 18.85 3.13
N VAL A 110 -0.12 17.73 2.45
CA VAL A 110 -1.19 16.78 2.08
C VAL A 110 -0.98 15.48 2.85
N SER A 111 -1.76 15.30 3.92
CA SER A 111 -1.76 14.09 4.73
C SER A 111 -2.77 13.07 4.24
N GLY A 112 -2.44 11.76 4.35
CA GLY A 112 -3.36 10.67 4.07
C GLY A 112 -3.61 10.37 2.59
N ALA A 113 -2.88 11.03 1.68
CA ALA A 113 -2.98 10.79 0.25
C ALA A 113 -2.44 9.41 -0.11
N LYS A 114 -3.26 8.59 -0.75
CA LYS A 114 -2.93 7.21 -1.12
C LYS A 114 -2.05 7.18 -2.35
N VAL A 115 -1.01 6.35 -2.31
CA VAL A 115 -0.20 6.02 -3.50
C VAL A 115 -0.85 4.84 -4.21
N LEU A 116 -1.08 4.97 -5.52
CA LEU A 116 -1.68 3.92 -6.33
C LEU A 116 -0.73 2.74 -6.50
N GLY A 117 -1.30 1.55 -6.66
CA GLY A 117 -0.55 0.29 -6.82
C GLY A 117 0.06 -0.27 -5.53
N LEU A 118 0.06 0.50 -4.42
CA LEU A 118 0.64 0.09 -3.14
C LEU A 118 -0.42 0.06 -2.03
N PRO A 119 -0.95 -1.11 -1.66
CA PRO A 119 -1.95 -1.24 -0.60
C PRO A 119 -1.46 -0.66 0.73
N GLY A 120 -2.25 0.23 1.33
CA GLY A 120 -1.98 0.83 2.66
C GLY A 120 -0.96 1.98 2.68
N VAL A 121 -0.24 2.23 1.58
CA VAL A 121 0.73 3.33 1.49
C VAL A 121 0.01 4.66 1.35
N ARG A 122 0.25 5.54 2.32
CA ARG A 122 -0.32 6.89 2.36
C ARG A 122 0.73 7.91 2.82
N THR A 123 0.53 9.17 2.49
CA THR A 123 1.34 10.26 3.06
C THR A 123 1.11 10.42 4.55
N ASP A 124 2.19 10.65 5.29
CA ASP A 124 2.18 10.97 6.70
C ASP A 124 1.58 12.36 6.97
N PHE A 125 1.52 12.76 8.24
CA PHE A 125 1.00 14.06 8.66
C PHE A 125 1.78 15.27 8.10
N ARG A 126 3.01 15.07 7.61
CA ARG A 126 3.84 16.11 6.98
C ARG A 126 3.73 16.10 5.45
N GLY A 127 3.14 15.07 4.88
CA GLY A 127 3.02 14.87 3.44
C GLY A 127 4.12 14.02 2.82
N TYR A 128 4.76 13.14 3.58
CA TYR A 128 5.82 12.24 3.08
C TYR A 128 5.39 10.78 3.15
N THR A 129 5.84 9.98 2.18
CA THR A 129 5.72 8.53 2.23
C THR A 129 6.81 7.86 1.40
N ILE A 130 6.90 6.54 1.49
CA ILE A 130 7.89 5.74 0.79
C ILE A 130 7.15 4.86 -0.21
N SER A 131 7.54 4.97 -1.48
CA SER A 131 7.19 4.00 -2.51
C SER A 131 8.30 2.94 -2.54
N SER A 132 8.01 1.79 -1.93
CA SER A 132 9.01 0.78 -1.57
C SER A 132 9.50 -0.10 -2.74
N TYR A 133 8.88 -0.02 -3.91
CA TYR A 133 9.21 -0.89 -5.04
C TYR A 133 9.29 -0.07 -6.33
N LEU A 134 10.52 0.15 -6.81
CA LEU A 134 10.78 0.68 -8.14
C LEU A 134 11.67 -0.27 -8.92
N THR A 135 11.45 -0.34 -10.23
CA THR A 135 12.27 -1.12 -11.13
C THR A 135 13.46 -0.28 -11.62
N PRO A 136 14.72 -0.70 -11.37
CA PRO A 136 15.90 0.02 -11.84
C PRO A 136 15.93 0.18 -13.37
N TYR A 137 16.49 1.28 -13.85
CA TYR A 137 16.70 1.60 -15.27
C TYR A 137 15.43 1.64 -16.13
N MET A 138 14.25 1.68 -15.51
CA MET A 138 12.97 1.74 -16.18
C MET A 138 12.16 2.97 -15.74
N ASN A 139 11.20 3.35 -16.57
CA ASN A 139 10.21 4.35 -16.21
C ASN A 139 9.30 3.79 -15.11
N ASN A 140 9.32 4.43 -13.96
CA ASN A 140 8.39 4.15 -12.87
C ASN A 140 7.47 5.34 -12.70
N PHE A 141 6.16 5.10 -12.74
CA PHE A 141 5.16 6.11 -12.46
C PHE A 141 4.73 5.97 -11.01
N ILE A 142 4.92 7.04 -10.26
CA ILE A 142 4.42 7.15 -8.89
C ILE A 142 3.17 8.02 -9.01
N SER A 143 2.03 7.47 -8.59
CA SER A 143 0.74 8.10 -8.80
C SER A 143 0.02 8.26 -7.47
N ILE A 144 -0.50 9.45 -7.20
CA ILE A 144 -1.34 9.74 -6.02
C ILE A 144 -2.80 9.66 -6.43
N ASP A 145 -3.63 8.98 -5.63
CA ASP A 145 -5.07 8.91 -5.81
C ASP A 145 -5.73 10.25 -5.40
N PRO A 146 -6.22 11.06 -6.37
CA PRO A 146 -6.81 12.37 -6.07
C PRO A 146 -8.11 12.26 -5.26
N THR A 147 -8.78 11.11 -5.25
CA THR A 147 -10.02 10.90 -4.51
C THR A 147 -9.79 10.77 -2.99
N THR A 148 -8.54 10.53 -2.60
CA THR A 148 -8.14 10.38 -1.19
C THR A 148 -7.58 11.67 -0.59
N LEU A 149 -7.50 12.75 -1.38
CA LEU A 149 -7.00 14.04 -0.91
C LEU A 149 -7.98 14.68 0.08
N PRO A 150 -7.47 15.33 1.14
CA PRO A 150 -8.28 16.20 1.98
C PRO A 150 -9.02 17.27 1.15
N ILE A 151 -10.24 17.62 1.57
CA ILE A 151 -11.15 18.56 0.87
C ILE A 151 -10.49 19.91 0.54
N ASN A 152 -9.59 20.37 1.40
CA ASN A 152 -8.88 21.64 1.32
C ASN A 152 -7.48 21.49 0.72
N THR A 153 -7.25 20.47 -0.11
CA THR A 153 -5.96 20.25 -0.77
C THR A 153 -6.16 19.90 -2.22
N ASP A 154 -5.21 20.33 -3.05
CA ASP A 154 -5.16 20.03 -4.46
C ASP A 154 -3.73 19.66 -4.89
N ILE A 155 -3.62 18.75 -5.85
CA ILE A 155 -2.37 18.31 -6.45
C ILE A 155 -2.49 18.48 -7.96
N ARG A 156 -1.71 19.42 -8.51
CA ARG A 156 -1.79 19.76 -9.95
C ARG A 156 -1.36 18.63 -10.88
N GLN A 157 -0.45 17.78 -10.42
CA GLN A 157 0.11 16.66 -11.18
C GLN A 157 0.09 15.43 -10.27
N THR A 158 -0.81 14.50 -10.54
CA THR A 158 -1.00 13.27 -9.75
C THR A 158 0.03 12.19 -10.06
N ASP A 159 0.79 12.34 -11.14
CA ASP A 159 1.70 11.32 -11.66
C ASP A 159 3.10 11.90 -11.84
N ILE A 160 4.09 11.31 -11.17
CA ILE A 160 5.50 11.67 -11.30
C ILE A 160 6.24 10.47 -11.89
N GLN A 161 6.94 10.69 -13.00
CA GLN A 161 7.79 9.69 -13.62
C GLN A 161 9.23 9.81 -13.06
N VAL A 162 9.80 8.69 -12.66
CA VAL A 162 11.20 8.59 -12.23
C VAL A 162 11.90 7.42 -12.93
N VAL A 163 13.21 7.55 -13.14
CA VAL A 163 14.07 6.49 -13.71
C VAL A 163 15.26 6.28 -12.77
N PRO A 164 15.10 5.46 -11.72
CA PRO A 164 16.15 5.24 -10.73
C PRO A 164 17.23 4.28 -11.25
N THR A 165 18.46 4.44 -10.78
CA THR A 165 19.48 3.38 -10.87
C THR A 165 19.27 2.35 -9.78
N GLU A 166 19.91 1.19 -9.89
CA GLU A 166 19.88 0.18 -8.82
C GLU A 166 20.43 0.77 -7.51
N GLY A 167 19.75 0.49 -6.40
CA GLY A 167 20.12 1.02 -5.08
C GLY A 167 19.70 2.46 -4.82
N ALA A 168 19.09 3.15 -5.79
CA ALA A 168 18.76 4.56 -5.65
C ALA A 168 17.49 4.80 -4.84
N ILE A 169 17.57 5.79 -3.94
CA ILE A 169 16.40 6.41 -3.31
C ILE A 169 16.16 7.75 -4.02
N VAL A 170 15.20 7.76 -4.94
CA VAL A 170 14.86 8.97 -5.71
C VAL A 170 13.78 9.78 -5.01
N LYS A 171 13.76 11.09 -5.20
CA LYS A 171 12.72 11.96 -4.62
C LYS A 171 11.65 12.26 -5.68
N ALA A 172 10.39 11.97 -5.37
CA ALA A 172 9.23 12.32 -6.19
C ALA A 172 8.48 13.50 -5.54
N VAL A 173 8.61 14.69 -6.13
CA VAL A 173 8.06 15.93 -5.56
C VAL A 173 6.76 16.32 -6.24
N TYR A 174 5.68 16.38 -5.46
CA TYR A 174 4.36 16.83 -5.88
C TYR A 174 4.16 18.30 -5.51
N LYS A 175 3.71 19.09 -6.48
CA LYS A 175 3.30 20.48 -6.24
C LYS A 175 1.89 20.48 -5.67
N THR A 176 1.82 20.72 -4.36
CA THR A 176 0.59 20.73 -3.58
C THR A 176 0.12 22.17 -3.36
N SER A 177 -1.20 22.36 -3.37
CA SER A 177 -1.87 23.60 -2.97
C SER A 177 -2.77 23.27 -1.79
N VAL A 178 -2.53 23.89 -0.64
CA VAL A 178 -3.41 23.77 0.53
C VAL A 178 -4.29 25.01 0.59
N GLY A 179 -5.60 24.82 0.47
CA GLY A 179 -6.58 25.90 0.41
C GLY A 179 -7.96 25.41 -0.01
N THR A 180 -8.93 26.32 -0.03
CA THR A 180 -10.30 26.00 -0.43
C THR A 180 -10.44 26.08 -1.95
N ASN A 181 -10.89 24.99 -2.57
CA ASN A 181 -11.30 25.00 -3.97
C ASN A 181 -12.67 25.66 -4.10
N ALA A 182 -12.80 26.66 -4.99
CA ALA A 182 -14.05 27.36 -5.25
C ALA A 182 -14.32 27.47 -6.75
N LEU A 183 -15.54 27.12 -7.16
CA LEU A 183 -16.03 27.40 -8.49
C LEU A 183 -16.69 28.79 -8.49
N ILE A 184 -16.03 29.78 -9.10
CA ILE A 184 -16.48 31.17 -9.09
C ILE A 184 -17.12 31.51 -10.44
N ARG A 185 -18.36 32.01 -10.42
CA ARG A 185 -19.02 32.59 -11.59
C ARG A 185 -18.79 34.09 -11.62
N ILE A 186 -17.97 34.57 -12.57
CA ILE A 186 -17.70 36.00 -12.73
C ILE A 186 -18.49 36.57 -13.92
N THR A 187 -19.27 37.61 -13.65
CA THR A 187 -20.03 38.38 -14.65
C THR A 187 -19.51 39.80 -14.74
N ARG A 188 -19.41 40.34 -15.95
CA ARG A 188 -19.11 41.77 -16.16
C ARG A 188 -20.27 42.63 -15.64
N THR A 189 -20.01 43.92 -15.43
CA THR A 189 -21.03 44.92 -15.02
C THR A 189 -22.24 44.99 -15.96
N ASN A 190 -22.08 44.54 -17.20
CA ASN A 190 -23.15 44.43 -18.20
C ASN A 190 -23.91 43.09 -18.18
N GLY A 191 -23.74 42.25 -17.14
CA GLY A 191 -24.42 40.97 -16.97
C GLY A 191 -23.91 39.83 -17.88
N LYS A 192 -22.96 40.10 -18.79
CA LYS A 192 -22.39 39.06 -19.67
C LYS A 192 -21.29 38.26 -18.95
N PRO A 193 -21.19 36.93 -19.18
CA PRO A 193 -20.10 36.14 -18.64
C PRO A 193 -18.75 36.59 -19.20
N LEU A 194 -17.66 36.31 -18.48
CA LEU A 194 -16.32 36.49 -19.02
C LEU A 194 -16.12 35.63 -20.28
N ALA A 195 -15.31 36.13 -21.22
CA ALA A 195 -14.95 35.36 -22.40
C ALA A 195 -14.19 34.09 -22.01
N LEU A 196 -14.41 33.01 -22.76
CA LEU A 196 -13.60 31.81 -22.67
C LEU A 196 -12.12 32.20 -22.88
N SER A 197 -11.22 31.53 -22.16
CA SER A 197 -9.77 31.82 -22.15
C SER A 197 -9.33 33.10 -21.41
N THR A 198 -10.19 33.73 -20.62
CA THR A 198 -9.76 34.81 -19.71
C THR A 198 -8.89 34.25 -18.58
N VAL A 199 -7.65 34.71 -18.45
CA VAL A 199 -6.76 34.32 -17.34
C VAL A 199 -7.13 35.13 -16.10
N LEU A 200 -7.39 34.42 -15.00
CA LEU A 200 -7.61 35.01 -13.68
C LEU A 200 -6.41 34.67 -12.81
N SER A 201 -5.84 35.67 -12.14
CA SER A 201 -4.86 35.49 -11.09
C SER A 201 -5.44 36.05 -9.81
N LEU A 202 -5.46 35.26 -8.74
CA LEU A 202 -5.52 35.83 -7.41
C LEU A 202 -4.20 36.54 -7.15
N LYS A 203 -4.29 37.73 -6.56
CA LYS A 203 -3.13 38.44 -6.05
C LYS A 203 -2.96 38.00 -4.60
N ASN A 204 -1.89 37.28 -4.32
CA ASN A 204 -1.45 36.99 -2.95
C ASN A 204 -0.78 38.22 -2.35
#